data_AF-A0A1G7VC72-F1
#
_entry.id   AF-A0A1G7VC72-F1
#
_cell.length_a   1.000
_cell.length_b   1.000
_cell.length_c   1.000
_cell.angle_alpha   90.00
_cell.angle_beta   90.00
_cell.angle_gamma   90.00
#
_symmetry.space_group_name_H-M   'P 1'
#
loop_
_entity.id
_entity.type
_entity.pdbx_description
1 polymer ?
#
loop_
_entity_poly.entity_id
_entity_poly.type
_entity_poly.pdbx_seq_one_letter_code
_entity_poly.pdbx_strand_id
1 'polypeptide(L)'
;MNSEWFYIRYYDPKPHLRIRLKCKQNGEVLLNNLFKIQSSLIENEMIDDFKINVYYREVERYGYEFIDRFEKLFNIDSNLCMSILKYENLVDEKTLISILIKIHDKIFSSLFNRIDISDVYNTELLKIKSNKKYYYNNIEEIIPLIILDDDLNLYTLSLSNLLKKIIIEMKEKYSKKYILNVINSVIHMHFNRLFCDNIKEREFRTHIYRFLKYRKREINGNNS
;
A
#
# COMPACT_ATOMS: atom_id res chain seq x y z
N MET A 1 15.54 3.23 -17.74
CA MET A 1 16.38 2.95 -16.55
C MET A 1 15.54 2.11 -15.59
N ASN A 2 15.87 0.84 -15.33
CA ASN A 2 15.12 -0.01 -14.40
C ASN A 2 15.71 0.08 -12.99
N SER A 3 15.63 1.27 -12.38
CA SER A 3 16.01 1.45 -10.97
C SER A 3 14.83 1.05 -10.09
N GLU A 4 15.00 0.02 -9.27
CA GLU A 4 13.99 -0.38 -8.27
C GLU A 4 14.21 0.48 -7.02
N TRP A 5 13.15 1.10 -6.51
CA TRP A 5 13.20 1.90 -5.29
C TRP A 5 11.92 1.74 -4.50
N PHE A 6 11.99 1.94 -3.19
CA PHE A 6 10.78 2.08 -2.39
C PHE A 6 11.06 2.89 -1.14
N TYR A 7 10.02 3.41 -0.53
CA TYR A 7 10.13 4.16 0.71
C TYR A 7 9.28 3.59 1.83
N ILE A 8 9.63 3.98 3.05
CA ILE A 8 8.91 3.72 4.29
C ILE A 8 8.93 5.03 5.08
N ARG A 9 7.81 5.36 5.71
CA ARG A 9 7.68 6.49 6.63
C ARG A 9 7.88 6.02 8.06
N TYR A 10 8.55 6.81 8.89
CA TYR A 10 8.73 6.58 10.32
C TYR A 10 8.41 7.86 11.09
N TYR A 11 7.88 7.73 12.30
CA TYR A 11 7.66 8.85 13.24
C TYR A 11 8.67 8.91 14.38
N ASP A 12 9.21 7.76 14.80
CA ASP A 12 10.12 7.64 15.95
C ASP A 12 11.55 7.30 15.48
N PRO A 13 12.61 7.89 16.07
CA PRO A 13 12.63 8.93 17.12
C PRO A 13 12.27 10.34 16.64
N LYS A 14 12.30 10.57 15.33
CA LYS A 14 11.80 11.78 14.66
C LYS A 14 11.14 11.38 13.34
N PRO A 15 10.19 12.18 12.81
CA PRO A 15 9.62 11.93 11.49
C PRO A 15 10.71 11.86 10.42
N HIS A 16 10.79 10.74 9.70
CA HIS A 16 11.77 10.56 8.63
C HIS A 16 11.29 9.60 7.54
N LEU A 17 11.88 9.72 6.37
CA LEU A 17 11.72 8.79 5.25
C LEU A 17 12.94 7.88 5.17
N ARG A 18 12.72 6.57 5.02
CA ARG A 18 13.75 5.63 4.59
C ARG A 18 13.51 5.28 3.14
N ILE A 19 14.37 5.79 2.26
CA ILE A 19 14.34 5.51 0.83
C ILE A 19 15.39 4.46 0.54
N ARG A 20 14.98 3.36 -0.10
CA ARG A 20 15.86 2.26 -0.50
C ARG A 20 15.98 2.28 -2.00
N LEU A 21 17.21 2.38 -2.49
CA LEU A 21 17.53 2.46 -3.91
C LEU A 21 18.35 1.23 -4.31
N LYS A 22 17.88 0.50 -5.32
CA LYS A 22 18.64 -0.56 -5.97
C LYS A 22 19.22 -0.02 -7.26
N CYS A 23 20.50 0.27 -7.22
CA CYS A 23 21.22 0.87 -8.35
C CYS A 23 22.12 -0.16 -9.04
N LYS A 24 22.17 -0.11 -10.37
CA LYS A 24 23.14 -0.86 -11.19
C LYS A 24 24.33 0.00 -11.66
N GLN A 25 24.27 1.31 -11.43
CA GLN A 25 25.30 2.28 -11.85
C GLN A 25 26.43 2.33 -10.83
N ASN A 26 27.54 3.00 -11.21
CA ASN A 26 28.63 3.30 -10.29
C ASN A 26 28.10 4.05 -9.05
N GLY A 27 28.39 3.51 -7.87
CA GLY A 27 27.94 4.06 -6.59
C GLY A 27 28.39 5.52 -6.38
N GLU A 28 29.54 5.92 -6.93
CA GLU A 28 30.05 7.29 -6.81
C GLU A 28 29.14 8.32 -7.48
N VAL A 29 28.68 8.03 -8.71
CA VAL A 29 27.76 8.93 -9.44
C VAL A 29 26.43 9.06 -8.70
N LEU A 30 25.92 7.95 -8.17
CA LEU A 30 24.71 7.95 -7.36
C LEU A 30 24.87 8.81 -6.10
N LEU A 31 25.97 8.61 -5.36
CA LEU A 31 26.25 9.36 -4.13
C LEU A 31 26.38 10.86 -4.42
N ASN A 32 27.10 11.24 -5.47
CA ASN A 32 27.23 12.65 -5.86
C ASN A 32 25.87 13.29 -6.17
N ASN A 33 24.97 12.58 -6.86
CA ASN A 33 23.63 13.08 -7.12
C ASN A 33 22.78 13.16 -5.84
N LEU A 34 22.89 12.17 -4.95
CA LEU A 34 22.20 12.19 -3.67
C LEU A 34 22.67 13.35 -2.78
N PHE A 35 23.97 13.63 -2.73
CA PHE A 35 24.50 14.76 -1.96
C PHE A 35 24.04 16.11 -2.51
N LYS A 36 23.91 16.26 -3.83
CA LYS A 36 23.32 17.47 -4.42
C LYS A 36 21.86 17.67 -4.02
N ILE A 37 21.06 16.60 -4.08
CA ILE A 37 19.66 16.62 -3.64
C ILE A 37 19.59 16.94 -2.14
N GLN A 38 20.42 16.29 -1.32
CA GLN A 38 20.51 16.55 0.11
C GLN A 38 20.82 18.02 0.40
N SER A 39 21.88 18.58 -0.19
CA SER A 39 22.26 19.98 0.03
C SER A 39 21.10 20.92 -0.28
N SER A 40 20.44 20.70 -1.43
CA SER A 40 19.27 21.50 -1.80
C SER A 40 18.12 21.37 -0.79
N LEU A 41 17.82 20.16 -0.28
CA LEU A 41 16.75 19.98 0.70
C LEU A 41 17.08 20.62 2.06
N ILE A 42 18.34 20.58 2.49
CA ILE A 42 18.78 21.22 3.74
C ILE A 42 18.76 22.74 3.61
N GLU A 43 19.28 23.28 2.50
CA GLU A 43 19.29 24.73 2.23
C GLU A 43 17.89 25.33 2.16
N ASN A 44 16.90 24.55 1.73
CA ASN A 44 15.48 24.94 1.71
C ASN A 44 14.73 24.55 2.99
N GLU A 45 15.42 24.14 4.05
CA GLU A 45 14.84 23.75 5.35
C GLU A 45 13.77 22.65 5.25
N MET A 46 13.85 21.80 4.23
CA MET A 46 12.91 20.69 4.01
C MET A 46 13.27 19.45 4.83
N ILE A 47 14.55 19.28 5.18
CA ILE A 47 15.04 18.19 6.04
C ILE A 47 16.11 18.73 7.01
N ASP A 48 16.15 18.17 8.22
CA ASP A 48 17.18 18.49 9.22
C ASP A 48 18.44 17.64 9.06
N ASP A 49 18.30 16.41 8.54
CA ASP A 49 19.35 15.39 8.58
C ASP A 49 19.22 14.41 7.39
N PHE A 50 20.34 13.82 6.98
CA PHE A 50 20.42 12.83 5.92
C PHE A 50 21.47 11.78 6.26
N LYS A 51 21.08 10.50 6.20
CA LYS A 51 21.94 9.37 6.60
C LYS A 51 21.89 8.23 5.60
N ILE A 52 23.05 7.65 5.33
CA ILE A 52 23.20 6.40 4.59
C ILE A 52 23.44 5.29 5.61
N ASN A 53 22.54 4.30 5.64
CA ASN A 53 22.56 3.21 6.61
C ASN A 53 22.54 1.85 5.92
N VAL A 54 22.98 0.82 6.65
CA VAL A 54 22.87 -0.57 6.22
C VAL A 54 21.39 -0.95 6.08
N TYR A 55 21.04 -1.57 4.95
CA TYR A 55 19.72 -2.12 4.73
C TYR A 55 19.67 -3.59 5.17
N TYR A 56 19.02 -3.84 6.31
CA TYR A 56 18.65 -5.19 6.74
C TYR A 56 17.31 -5.58 6.11
N ARG A 57 17.34 -6.62 5.28
CA ARG A 57 16.15 -7.13 4.59
C ARG A 57 15.26 -7.90 5.57
N GLU A 58 13.95 -7.76 5.45
CA GLU A 58 12.96 -8.40 6.35
C GLU A 58 12.65 -9.84 5.91
N VAL A 59 13.69 -10.66 5.85
CA VAL A 59 13.64 -12.02 5.33
C VAL A 59 12.75 -12.93 6.20
N GLU A 60 12.77 -12.72 7.51
CA GLU A 60 11.96 -13.46 8.47
C GLU A 60 10.46 -13.22 8.24
N ARG A 61 10.11 -12.01 7.82
CA ARG A 61 8.72 -11.60 7.57
C ARG A 61 8.21 -12.09 6.23
N TYR A 62 9.01 -11.99 5.17
CA TYR A 62 8.56 -12.23 3.80
C TYR A 62 9.03 -13.55 3.19
N GLY A 63 9.95 -14.25 3.84
CA GLY A 63 10.56 -15.49 3.37
C GLY A 63 11.75 -15.23 2.43
N TYR A 64 12.85 -15.94 2.66
CA TYR A 64 14.10 -15.80 1.88
C TYR A 64 13.92 -15.97 0.38
N GLU A 65 13.08 -16.92 -0.03
CA GLU A 65 12.84 -17.17 -1.46
C GLU A 65 12.00 -16.07 -2.14
N PHE A 66 11.28 -15.25 -1.37
CA PHE A 66 10.29 -14.29 -1.89
C PHE A 66 10.69 -12.83 -1.69
N ILE A 67 11.70 -12.54 -0.86
CA ILE A 67 12.06 -11.16 -0.47
C ILE A 67 12.35 -10.25 -1.68
N ASP A 68 13.03 -10.75 -2.72
CA ASP A 68 13.28 -9.97 -3.95
C ASP A 68 11.98 -9.58 -4.66
N ARG A 69 10.95 -10.43 -4.60
CA ARG A 69 9.64 -10.19 -5.22
C ARG A 69 8.81 -9.24 -4.37
N PHE A 70 8.94 -9.29 -3.04
CA PHE A 70 8.33 -8.31 -2.15
C PHE A 70 8.97 -6.93 -2.30
N GLU A 71 10.28 -6.83 -2.51
CA GLU A 71 10.91 -5.53 -2.82
C GLU A 71 10.42 -4.94 -4.15
N LYS A 72 10.22 -5.78 -5.17
CA LYS A 72 9.54 -5.37 -6.42
C LYS A 72 8.10 -4.94 -6.16
N LEU A 73 7.38 -5.68 -5.31
CA LEU A 73 6.03 -5.30 -4.88
C LEU A 73 6.04 -3.93 -4.18
N PHE A 74 6.98 -3.68 -3.29
CA PHE A 74 7.14 -2.39 -2.59
C PHE A 74 7.51 -1.25 -3.52
N ASN A 75 8.25 -1.52 -4.59
CA ASN A 75 8.50 -0.52 -5.63
C ASN A 75 7.22 -0.13 -6.36
N ILE A 76 6.44 -1.10 -6.82
CA ILE A 76 5.13 -0.85 -7.46
C ILE A 76 4.21 -0.11 -6.48
N ASP A 77 4.15 -0.56 -5.22
CA ASP A 77 3.33 0.03 -4.18
C ASP A 77 3.74 1.47 -3.84
N SER A 78 5.05 1.76 -3.82
CA SER A 78 5.55 3.12 -3.60
C SER A 78 5.11 4.07 -4.70
N ASN A 79 5.16 3.64 -5.96
CA ASN A 79 4.68 4.44 -7.08
C ASN A 79 3.15 4.61 -7.04
N LEU A 80 2.41 3.55 -6.70
CA LEU A 80 0.97 3.62 -6.49
C LEU A 80 0.61 4.65 -5.42
N CYS A 81 1.23 4.57 -4.24
CA CYS A 81 1.01 5.51 -3.15
C CYS A 81 1.37 6.94 -3.56
N MET A 82 2.46 7.15 -4.30
CA MET A 82 2.81 8.47 -4.82
C MET A 82 1.71 9.03 -5.75
N SER A 83 1.12 8.21 -6.63
CA SER A 83 -0.01 8.63 -7.46
C SER A 83 -1.24 8.96 -6.61
N ILE A 84 -1.55 8.18 -5.57
CA ILE A 84 -2.66 8.46 -4.65
C ILE A 84 -2.44 9.78 -3.91
N LEU A 85 -1.23 10.02 -3.40
CA LEU A 85 -0.90 11.21 -2.59
C LEU A 85 -1.02 12.52 -3.38
N LYS A 86 -0.93 12.49 -4.72
CA LYS A 86 -1.24 13.66 -5.56
C LYS A 86 -2.65 14.20 -5.31
N TYR A 87 -3.58 13.32 -4.91
CA TYR A 87 -4.97 13.67 -4.67
C TYR A 87 -5.29 14.01 -3.21
N GLU A 88 -4.40 13.70 -2.25
CA GLU A 88 -4.69 13.82 -0.81
C GLU A 88 -5.19 15.22 -0.41
N ASN A 89 -4.63 16.27 -1.04
CA ASN A 89 -5.04 17.66 -0.80
C ASN A 89 -6.00 18.23 -1.85
N LEU A 90 -6.34 17.44 -2.88
CA LEU A 90 -7.23 17.87 -3.97
C LEU A 90 -8.67 17.40 -3.79
N VAL A 91 -8.88 16.37 -2.97
CA VAL A 91 -10.19 15.78 -2.73
C VAL A 91 -10.53 15.77 -1.25
N ASP A 92 -11.81 15.75 -0.93
CA ASP A 92 -12.22 15.56 0.46
C ASP A 92 -11.88 14.16 0.97
N GLU A 93 -11.85 14.02 2.30
CA GLU A 93 -11.52 12.75 2.98
C GLU A 93 -12.40 11.59 2.51
N LYS A 94 -13.68 11.86 2.22
CA LYS A 94 -14.64 10.83 1.81
C LYS A 94 -14.33 10.30 0.42
N THR A 95 -13.90 11.17 -0.47
CA THR A 95 -13.44 10.84 -1.81
C THR A 95 -12.17 10.01 -1.74
N LEU A 96 -11.20 10.41 -0.90
CA LEU A 96 -9.98 9.65 -0.65
C LEU A 96 -10.27 8.24 -0.10
N ILE A 97 -11.19 8.11 0.86
CA ILE A 97 -11.65 6.80 1.36
C ILE A 97 -12.23 5.94 0.24
N SER A 98 -13.05 6.52 -0.63
CA SER A 98 -13.68 5.80 -1.74
C SER A 98 -12.65 5.33 -2.77
N ILE A 99 -11.64 6.16 -3.08
CA ILE A 99 -10.50 5.79 -3.92
C ILE A 99 -9.75 4.60 -3.34
N LEU A 100 -9.39 4.67 -2.06
CA LEU A 100 -8.66 3.61 -1.38
C LEU A 100 -9.46 2.31 -1.28
N ILE A 101 -10.76 2.38 -1.03
CA ILE A 101 -11.65 1.22 -1.08
C ILE A 101 -11.59 0.55 -2.45
N LYS A 102 -11.67 1.32 -3.54
CA LYS A 102 -11.66 0.78 -4.91
C LYS A 102 -10.32 0.14 -5.27
N ILE A 103 -9.22 0.80 -4.90
CA ILE A 103 -7.86 0.29 -5.10
C ILE A 103 -7.68 -1.03 -4.35
N HIS A 104 -8.04 -1.06 -3.06
CA HIS A 104 -7.98 -2.29 -2.26
C HIS A 104 -8.88 -3.40 -2.81
N ASP A 105 -10.09 -3.06 -3.27
CA ASP A 105 -10.95 -4.03 -3.93
C ASP A 105 -10.27 -4.61 -5.18
N LYS A 106 -9.65 -3.79 -6.04
CA LYS A 106 -8.96 -4.26 -7.25
C LYS A 106 -7.70 -5.08 -6.93
N ILE A 107 -6.94 -4.73 -5.89
CA ILE A 107 -5.75 -5.46 -5.46
C ILE A 107 -6.13 -6.82 -4.85
N PHE A 108 -7.09 -6.82 -3.93
CA PHE A 108 -7.33 -7.97 -3.07
C PHE A 108 -8.57 -8.81 -3.45
N SER A 109 -9.47 -8.33 -4.31
CA SER A 109 -10.62 -9.13 -4.79
C SER A 109 -10.22 -10.47 -5.37
N SER A 110 -9.13 -10.48 -6.15
CA SER A 110 -8.57 -11.70 -6.73
C SER A 110 -8.06 -12.71 -5.68
N LEU A 111 -7.75 -12.23 -4.47
CA LEU A 111 -7.33 -13.03 -3.31
C LEU A 111 -8.51 -13.44 -2.43
N PHE A 112 -9.58 -12.63 -2.34
CA PHE A 112 -10.72 -12.83 -1.44
C PHE A 112 -11.59 -14.05 -1.77
N ASN A 113 -11.57 -14.57 -3.00
CA ASN A 113 -12.21 -15.86 -3.30
C ASN A 113 -11.56 -17.03 -2.53
N ARG A 114 -10.37 -16.83 -1.96
CA ARG A 114 -9.58 -17.88 -1.29
C ARG A 114 -9.18 -17.52 0.14
N ILE A 115 -9.57 -16.34 0.64
CA ILE A 115 -9.19 -15.80 1.96
C ILE A 115 -10.38 -15.03 2.53
N ASP A 116 -10.74 -15.31 3.79
CA ASP A 116 -11.80 -14.55 4.46
C ASP A 116 -11.33 -13.11 4.68
N ILE A 117 -12.15 -12.13 4.27
CA ILE A 117 -11.86 -10.70 4.43
C ILE A 117 -11.67 -10.36 5.92
N SER A 118 -12.35 -11.07 6.83
CA SER A 118 -12.18 -10.89 8.27
C SER A 118 -10.78 -11.31 8.75
N ASP A 119 -10.19 -12.35 8.17
CA ASP A 119 -8.81 -12.76 8.50
C ASP A 119 -7.76 -11.69 8.14
N VAL A 120 -8.13 -10.72 7.28
CA VAL A 120 -7.21 -9.71 6.73
C VAL A 120 -7.47 -8.30 7.29
N TYR A 121 -8.74 -7.92 7.45
CA TYR A 121 -9.14 -6.56 7.81
C TYR A 121 -9.89 -6.44 9.13
N ASN A 122 -10.18 -7.53 9.84
CA ASN A 122 -10.86 -7.47 11.14
C ASN A 122 -9.89 -7.02 12.25
N THR A 123 -9.44 -5.78 12.17
CA THR A 123 -8.88 -5.06 13.32
C THR A 123 -10.06 -4.71 14.21
N GLU A 124 -10.01 -5.06 15.50
CA GLU A 124 -11.00 -4.71 16.54
C GLU A 124 -11.73 -3.41 16.17
N LEU A 125 -12.96 -3.57 15.65
CA LEU A 125 -13.61 -2.50 14.90
C LEU A 125 -13.70 -1.26 15.79
N LEU A 126 -13.00 -0.20 15.40
CA LEU A 126 -13.22 1.10 16.01
C LEU A 126 -14.73 1.37 15.97
N LYS A 127 -15.29 1.94 17.06
CA LYS A 127 -16.71 2.33 17.17
C LYS A 127 -17.07 3.50 16.22
N ILE A 128 -16.49 3.54 15.02
CA ILE A 128 -16.76 4.51 13.99
C ILE A 128 -18.19 4.29 13.51
N LYS A 129 -19.05 5.32 13.59
CA LYS A 129 -20.36 5.34 12.94
C LYS A 129 -20.14 5.65 11.45
N SER A 130 -19.96 4.64 10.60
CA SER A 130 -19.82 4.85 9.15
C SER A 130 -21.16 4.65 8.46
N ASN A 131 -21.64 5.65 7.72
CA ASN A 131 -22.89 5.53 6.96
C ASN A 131 -22.65 4.68 5.69
N LYS A 132 -22.93 3.37 5.77
CA LYS A 132 -22.56 2.37 4.75
C LYS A 132 -23.06 2.71 3.34
N LYS A 133 -24.27 3.30 3.24
CA LYS A 133 -24.92 3.67 1.98
C LYS A 133 -24.21 4.81 1.26
N TYR A 134 -23.56 5.71 2.01
CA TYR A 134 -22.85 6.85 1.44
C TYR A 134 -21.66 6.42 0.58
N TYR A 135 -20.81 5.52 1.09
CA TYR A 135 -19.63 5.07 0.33
C TYR A 135 -20.03 4.32 -0.96
N TYR A 136 -21.14 3.59 -0.95
CA TYR A 136 -21.63 2.89 -2.15
C TYR A 136 -22.01 3.85 -3.27
N ASN A 137 -22.85 4.85 -2.97
CA ASN A 137 -23.33 5.80 -3.97
C ASN A 137 -22.19 6.68 -4.52
N ASN A 138 -21.23 7.07 -3.68
CA ASN A 138 -20.11 7.90 -4.13
C ASN A 138 -19.02 7.10 -4.87
N ILE A 139 -18.87 5.80 -4.61
CA ILE A 139 -17.89 4.98 -5.36
C ILE A 139 -18.26 4.93 -6.84
N GLU A 140 -19.54 4.84 -7.21
CA GLU A 140 -19.97 4.85 -8.62
C GLU A 140 -19.69 6.17 -9.33
N GLU A 141 -19.80 7.30 -8.62
CA GLU A 141 -19.50 8.64 -9.14
C GLU A 141 -18.00 8.97 -9.17
N ILE A 142 -17.20 8.36 -8.30
CA ILE A 142 -15.73 8.54 -8.22
C ILE A 142 -14.99 7.62 -9.21
N ILE A 143 -15.61 6.52 -9.63
CA ILE A 143 -15.05 5.56 -10.61
C ILE A 143 -14.51 6.25 -11.87
N PRO A 144 -15.22 7.20 -12.52
CA PRO A 144 -14.70 7.93 -13.67
C PRO A 144 -13.39 8.69 -13.37
N LEU A 145 -13.21 9.24 -12.17
CA LEU A 145 -12.01 10.01 -11.80
C LEU A 145 -10.79 9.10 -11.57
N ILE A 146 -11.00 7.89 -11.02
CA ILE A 146 -9.95 6.85 -10.88
C ILE A 146 -9.62 6.23 -12.24
N ILE A 147 -10.61 6.11 -13.13
CA ILE A 147 -10.44 5.56 -14.49
C ILE A 147 -9.56 6.48 -15.35
N LEU A 148 -9.51 7.78 -15.06
CA LEU A 148 -8.76 8.77 -15.86
C LEU A 148 -7.26 8.86 -15.52
N ASP A 149 -6.80 8.28 -14.40
CA ASP A 149 -5.37 8.18 -14.09
C ASP A 149 -4.82 6.81 -14.55
N ASP A 150 -4.17 6.83 -15.70
CA ASP A 150 -3.53 5.65 -16.30
C ASP A 150 -2.46 5.06 -15.38
N ASP A 151 -1.67 5.88 -14.68
CA ASP A 151 -0.63 5.43 -13.76
C ASP A 151 -1.26 4.70 -12.57
N LEU A 152 -2.30 5.28 -11.97
CA LEU A 152 -3.00 4.69 -10.83
C LEU A 152 -3.56 3.31 -11.20
N ASN A 153 -4.18 3.19 -12.37
CA ASN A 153 -4.70 1.92 -12.87
C ASN A 153 -3.60 0.90 -13.16
N LEU A 154 -2.53 1.33 -13.82
CA LEU A 154 -1.39 0.49 -14.18
C LEU A 154 -0.69 -0.07 -12.94
N TYR A 155 -0.37 0.77 -11.96
CA TYR A 155 0.28 0.34 -10.72
C TYR A 155 -0.65 -0.55 -9.89
N THR A 156 -1.95 -0.22 -9.80
CA THR A 156 -2.92 -1.05 -9.09
C THR A 156 -3.00 -2.46 -9.68
N LEU A 157 -3.06 -2.57 -11.02
CA LEU A 157 -3.12 -3.87 -11.70
C LEU A 157 -1.81 -4.64 -11.55
N SER A 158 -0.67 -3.97 -11.70
CA SER A 158 0.65 -4.57 -11.56
C SER A 158 0.87 -5.12 -10.15
N LEU A 159 0.46 -4.35 -9.13
CA LEU A 159 0.53 -4.75 -7.72
C LEU A 159 -0.36 -5.96 -7.45
N SER A 160 -1.62 -5.92 -7.90
CA SER A 160 -2.58 -7.02 -7.79
C SER A 160 -2.04 -8.31 -8.38
N ASN A 161 -1.53 -8.25 -9.61
CA ASN A 161 -1.01 -9.41 -10.34
C ASN A 161 0.23 -10.01 -9.65
N LEU A 162 1.19 -9.17 -9.26
CA LEU A 162 2.41 -9.64 -8.60
C LEU A 162 2.12 -10.24 -7.23
N LEU A 163 1.30 -9.57 -6.42
CA LEU A 163 0.89 -10.06 -5.11
C LEU A 163 0.17 -11.41 -5.24
N LYS A 164 -0.79 -11.52 -6.17
CA LYS A 164 -1.50 -12.78 -6.44
C LYS A 164 -0.54 -13.90 -6.77
N LYS A 165 0.43 -13.65 -7.66
CA LYS A 165 1.44 -14.66 -8.04
C LYS A 165 2.28 -15.10 -6.83
N ILE A 166 2.75 -14.15 -6.02
CA ILE A 166 3.52 -14.44 -4.79
C ILE A 166 2.68 -15.32 -3.84
N ILE A 167 1.44 -14.92 -3.55
CA ILE A 167 0.60 -15.61 -2.56
C ILE A 167 0.21 -17.02 -3.04
N ILE A 168 -0.01 -17.24 -4.34
CA ILE A 168 -0.28 -18.59 -4.87
C ILE A 168 0.91 -19.52 -4.61
N GLU A 169 2.13 -19.07 -4.93
CA GLU A 169 3.34 -19.89 -4.72
C GLU A 169 3.65 -20.09 -3.23
N MET A 170 3.41 -19.09 -2.39
CA MET A 170 3.59 -19.24 -0.94
C MET A 170 2.63 -20.27 -0.32
N LYS A 171 1.43 -20.46 -0.89
CA LYS A 171 0.45 -21.46 -0.40
C LYS A 171 0.93 -22.89 -0.53
N GLU A 172 1.87 -23.16 -1.42
CA GLU A 172 2.45 -24.50 -1.61
C GLU A 172 3.47 -24.84 -0.51
N LYS A 173 4.03 -23.83 0.16
CA LYS A 173 5.17 -23.98 1.08
C LYS A 173 4.90 -23.56 2.51
N TYR A 174 3.98 -22.63 2.73
CA TYR A 174 3.76 -22.02 4.04
C TYR A 174 2.33 -22.24 4.57
N SER A 175 2.21 -22.22 5.89
CA SER A 175 0.91 -22.36 6.55
C SER A 175 -0.02 -21.18 6.22
N LYS A 176 -1.36 -21.43 6.27
CA LYS A 176 -2.37 -20.37 6.13
C LYS A 176 -2.10 -19.19 7.06
N LYS A 177 -1.75 -19.45 8.32
CA LYS A 177 -1.45 -18.43 9.34
C LYS A 177 -0.28 -17.53 8.91
N TYR A 178 0.80 -18.12 8.39
CA TYR A 178 1.95 -17.35 7.91
C TYR A 178 1.57 -16.43 6.74
N ILE A 179 0.81 -16.95 5.78
CA ILE A 179 0.37 -16.20 4.60
C ILE A 179 -0.54 -15.03 4.99
N LEU A 180 -1.43 -15.23 5.96
CA LEU A 180 -2.25 -14.14 6.51
C LEU A 180 -1.39 -13.05 7.16
N ASN A 181 -0.36 -13.41 7.92
CA ASN A 181 0.57 -12.44 8.51
C ASN A 181 1.35 -11.65 7.46
N VAL A 182 1.74 -12.30 6.37
CA VAL A 182 2.40 -11.67 5.22
C VAL A 182 1.48 -10.67 4.53
N ILE A 183 0.24 -11.06 4.24
CA ILE A 183 -0.76 -10.17 3.64
C ILE A 183 -1.03 -8.97 4.56
N ASN A 184 -1.19 -9.22 5.86
CA ASN A 184 -1.39 -8.15 6.83
C ASN A 184 -0.20 -7.17 6.85
N SER A 185 1.02 -7.70 6.74
CA SER A 185 2.24 -6.88 6.64
C SER A 185 2.28 -6.07 5.34
N VAL A 186 1.89 -6.63 4.20
CA VAL A 186 1.81 -5.88 2.92
C VAL A 186 0.83 -4.72 3.05
N ILE A 187 -0.37 -4.96 3.62
CA ILE A 187 -1.37 -3.91 3.83
C ILE A 187 -0.85 -2.85 4.81
N HIS A 188 -0.18 -3.26 5.89
CA HIS A 188 0.43 -2.33 6.83
C HIS A 188 1.48 -1.45 6.16
N MET A 189 2.35 -2.04 5.34
CA MET A 189 3.35 -1.29 4.59
C MET A 189 2.72 -0.35 3.54
N HIS A 190 1.58 -0.70 2.96
CA HIS A 190 0.82 0.19 2.06
C HIS A 190 0.30 1.43 2.82
N PHE A 191 -0.38 1.23 3.95
CA PHE A 191 -0.86 2.35 4.77
C PHE A 191 0.26 3.16 5.41
N ASN A 192 1.39 2.53 5.75
CA ASN A 192 2.58 3.24 6.21
C ASN A 192 3.05 4.27 5.17
N ARG A 193 3.05 3.93 3.88
CA ARG A 193 3.46 4.83 2.80
C ARG A 193 2.49 5.99 2.60
N LEU A 194 1.19 5.76 2.81
CA LEU A 194 0.16 6.79 2.71
C LEU A 194 0.19 7.73 3.92
N PHE A 195 0.12 7.19 5.15
CA PHE A 195 -0.20 7.98 6.34
C PHE A 195 0.85 7.91 7.46
N CYS A 196 1.60 6.81 7.53
CA CYS A 196 2.49 6.47 8.65
C CYS A 196 1.79 6.38 10.02
N ASP A 197 0.45 6.42 10.06
CA ASP A 197 -0.35 6.57 11.28
C ASP A 197 -1.22 5.32 11.49
N ASN A 198 -1.01 4.63 12.62
CA ASN A 198 -1.73 3.42 12.97
C ASN A 198 -3.22 3.66 13.25
N ILE A 199 -3.61 4.86 13.72
CA ILE A 199 -5.01 5.22 13.94
C ILE A 199 -5.70 5.36 12.59
N LYS A 200 -5.14 6.17 11.68
CA LYS A 200 -5.65 6.30 10.30
C LYS A 200 -5.71 4.94 9.62
N GLU A 201 -4.65 4.13 9.69
CA GLU A 201 -4.67 2.78 9.12
C GLU A 201 -5.87 1.95 9.61
N ARG A 202 -6.14 1.93 10.93
CA ARG A 202 -7.27 1.19 11.51
C ARG A 202 -8.62 1.74 11.01
N GLU A 203 -8.74 3.05 10.87
CA GLU A 203 -9.95 3.70 10.33
C GLU A 203 -10.19 3.26 8.88
N PHE A 204 -9.20 3.39 8.00
CA PHE A 204 -9.31 2.99 6.60
C PHE A 204 -9.57 1.48 6.45
N ARG A 205 -8.88 0.63 7.21
CA ARG A 205 -9.14 -0.83 7.24
C ARG A 205 -10.58 -1.13 7.65
N THR A 206 -11.12 -0.39 8.62
CA THR A 206 -12.52 -0.53 9.06
C THR A 206 -13.51 -0.18 7.94
N HIS A 207 -13.26 0.92 7.21
CA HIS A 207 -14.08 1.32 6.06
C HIS A 207 -14.05 0.25 4.95
N ILE A 208 -12.86 -0.24 4.59
CA ILE A 208 -12.67 -1.28 3.58
C ILE A 208 -13.36 -2.58 3.99
N TYR A 209 -13.16 -3.05 5.23
CA TYR A 209 -13.82 -4.26 5.73
C TYR A 209 -15.35 -4.17 5.62
N ARG A 210 -15.93 -3.05 6.05
CA ARG A 210 -17.39 -2.84 6.02
C ARG A 210 -17.93 -2.81 4.60
N PHE A 211 -17.22 -2.15 3.68
CA PHE A 211 -17.57 -2.12 2.26
C PHE A 211 -17.55 -3.52 1.65
N LEU A 212 -16.43 -4.24 1.78
CA LEU A 212 -16.28 -5.58 1.20
C LEU A 212 -17.29 -6.58 1.77
N LYS A 213 -17.60 -6.50 3.07
CA LYS A 213 -18.62 -7.32 3.72
C LYS A 213 -20.02 -7.03 3.21
N TYR A 214 -20.35 -5.75 2.98
CA TYR A 214 -21.63 -5.36 2.39
C TYR A 214 -21.75 -5.90 0.96
N ARG A 215 -20.72 -5.73 0.12
CA ARG A 215 -20.71 -6.24 -1.26
C ARG A 215 -20.95 -7.74 -1.34
N LYS A 216 -20.29 -8.51 -0.47
CA LYS A 216 -20.49 -9.98 -0.41
C LYS A 216 -21.94 -10.35 -0.09
N ARG A 217 -22.66 -9.54 0.70
CA ARG A 217 -24.08 -9.78 1.02
C ARG A 217 -24.99 -9.47 -0.15
N GLU A 218 -24.77 -8.38 -0.89
CA GLU A 218 -25.58 -8.06 -2.07
C GLU A 218 -25.39 -9.08 -3.20
N ILE A 219 -24.16 -9.51 -3.47
CA ILE A 219 -23.89 -10.56 -4.47
C ILE A 219 -24.61 -11.87 -4.11
N ASN A 220 -24.65 -12.21 -2.82
CA ASN A 220 -25.32 -13.44 -2.37
C ASN A 220 -26.85 -13.30 -2.30
N GLY A 221 -27.37 -12.09 -2.05
CA GLY A 221 -28.81 -11.83 -1.99
C GLY A 221 -29.48 -11.63 -3.35
N ASN A 222 -28.71 -11.29 -4.40
CA ASN A 222 -29.20 -11.22 -5.79
C ASN A 222 -29.17 -12.58 -6.52
N ASN A 223 -28.63 -13.62 -5.90
CA ASN A 223 -28.55 -14.98 -6.44
C ASN A 223 -29.52 -15.96 -5.74
N SER A 224 -30.52 -15.44 -5.03
CA SER A 224 -31.53 -16.18 -4.26
C SER A 224 -32.93 -15.69 -4.57
#